data_AF-A0AAU6JWT6-F1
#
_entry.id   AF-A0AAU6JWT6-F1
#
_cell.length_a   1.000
_cell.length_b   1.000
_cell.length_c   1.000
_cell.angle_alpha   90.00
_cell.angle_beta   90.00
_cell.angle_gamma   90.00
#
_symmetry.space_group_name_H-M   'P 1'
#
loop_
_entity.id
_entity.type
_entity.pdbx_description
1 polymer ?
#
loop_
_entity_poly.entity_id
_entity_poly.type
_entity_poly.pdbx_seq_one_letter_code
_entity_poly.pdbx_strand_id
1 'polypeptide(L)'
;MPSGPPTSGVGRVIAGRYLLLNRLGSGGMGHVWLAHDQRLACEVALKEIVFRDPGEATAERTARVARARAEARHAAVLRGNPNVVTVHDVLEHEGLPWIVMEYVAGALDLRDLIGMRGPLAPAECARIGLAVLDALTAGHEQGIMHRDVKPANILLAPDRTGTPYARILLTDYGISVQPDAGETRYTLTSALIGTAGYLAPERATGGPPTAAADLFSLGCTLYCAVEGVGPFERDTHLAEITAVVMEEPRKPERAGALGPVLEAMLAKDPVQRITAARAEAALHRIVTPEVDAYERTRTDPGSMPPWGAPEHLNGHQYVPAPALHQPTDPAAYPPGPRPPVPVPPPPRRTRALPAALGALLGVALAGLGLWFTLGNPTDSGDERTVQKPYGDPVGLAAPLSEGDCVIADWPGGTRFQGTPRLTVDPTCRDAPPDGQVLAVVEAGSAAEAREQGPARCEERTRDLREKLADVRGYAVVPAEGGFAAADGRTACLLLGAHGPVYGPLGPYREPGQAFRDTATMQKRDCLQAPSGREARLIACTEPHDEQVLGFARLDAGVPFDKARDMSDAACAKDVPPADYGFDPSVYEAGSWTSGGAWDSGTHFVVCTVRKQNGGTMEGEEP
;
A
#
# COMPACT_ATOMS: atom_id res chain seq x y z
N MET A 1 -9.49 -19.39 -38.08
CA MET A 1 -8.62 -18.29 -37.66
C MET A 1 -9.42 -17.00 -37.66
N PRO A 2 -9.62 -16.36 -36.50
CA PRO A 2 -9.81 -14.92 -36.46
C PRO A 2 -8.57 -14.30 -35.79
N SER A 3 -7.77 -13.61 -36.61
CA SER A 3 -6.63 -12.81 -36.21
C SER A 3 -7.09 -11.40 -35.88
N GLY A 4 -7.39 -11.14 -34.61
CA GLY A 4 -7.40 -9.81 -34.01
C GLY A 4 -6.13 -9.62 -33.15
N PRO A 5 -5.62 -8.39 -32.96
CA PRO A 5 -4.43 -8.17 -32.14
C PRO A 5 -4.74 -8.52 -30.67
N PRO A 6 -3.92 -9.33 -29.98
CA PRO A 6 -4.20 -9.76 -28.62
C PRO A 6 -3.77 -8.69 -27.63
N THR A 7 -4.72 -7.89 -27.15
CA THR A 7 -4.52 -7.00 -26.00
C THR A 7 -4.44 -7.77 -24.66
N SER A 8 -4.68 -9.09 -24.66
CA SER A 8 -4.73 -9.93 -23.43
C SER A 8 -3.69 -11.05 -23.33
N GLY A 9 -2.82 -11.29 -24.33
CA GLY A 9 -1.83 -12.39 -24.32
C GLY A 9 -2.37 -13.84 -24.36
N VAL A 10 -3.65 -14.04 -24.02
CA VAL A 10 -4.38 -15.32 -24.10
C VAL A 10 -4.44 -15.84 -25.54
N GLY A 11 -4.31 -17.15 -25.71
CA GLY A 11 -4.30 -17.81 -27.02
C GLY A 11 -2.95 -17.81 -27.72
N ARG A 12 -1.94 -17.12 -27.18
CA ARG A 12 -0.56 -17.16 -27.68
C ARG A 12 0.06 -18.52 -27.39
N VAL A 13 0.83 -19.06 -28.34
CA VAL A 13 1.55 -20.34 -28.17
C VAL A 13 3.04 -20.07 -27.97
N ILE A 14 3.50 -20.29 -26.75
CA ILE A 14 4.89 -20.08 -26.34
C ILE A 14 5.72 -21.31 -26.73
N ALA A 15 6.86 -21.06 -27.38
CA ALA A 15 7.79 -22.06 -27.90
C ALA A 15 7.12 -23.21 -28.70
N GLY A 16 6.01 -22.91 -29.40
CA GLY A 16 5.27 -23.89 -30.19
C GLY A 16 4.68 -25.07 -29.38
N ARG A 17 4.50 -24.90 -28.07
CA ARG A 17 4.06 -25.97 -27.16
C ARG A 17 3.04 -25.52 -26.11
N TYR A 18 3.23 -24.37 -25.50
CA TYR A 18 2.43 -23.95 -24.35
C TYR A 18 1.41 -22.90 -24.79
N LEU A 19 0.13 -23.29 -24.82
CA LEU A 19 -0.97 -22.39 -25.15
C LEU A 19 -1.38 -21.61 -23.90
N LEU A 20 -1.23 -20.28 -23.91
CA LEU A 20 -1.66 -19.44 -22.79
C LEU A 20 -3.19 -19.42 -22.69
N LEU A 21 -3.74 -19.78 -21.53
CA LEU A 21 -5.17 -19.87 -21.26
C LEU A 21 -5.71 -18.63 -20.57
N ASN A 22 -5.10 -18.24 -19.45
CA ASN A 22 -5.46 -17.04 -18.70
C ASN A 22 -4.28 -16.58 -17.86
N ARG A 23 -4.29 -15.30 -17.46
CA ARG A 23 -3.29 -14.76 -16.56
C ARG A 23 -3.63 -15.17 -15.12
N LEU A 24 -2.64 -15.67 -14.38
CA LEU A 24 -2.74 -16.02 -12.96
C LEU A 24 -2.29 -14.86 -12.06
N GLY A 25 -1.35 -14.04 -12.53
CA GLY A 25 -0.86 -12.89 -11.77
C GLY A 25 0.06 -11.98 -12.57
N SER A 26 0.33 -10.79 -12.03
CA SER A 26 1.25 -9.79 -12.59
C SER A 26 2.04 -9.14 -11.46
N GLY A 27 3.36 -9.00 -11.63
CA GLY A 27 4.24 -8.38 -10.63
C GLY A 27 5.45 -7.68 -11.25
N GLY A 28 6.31 -7.10 -10.40
CA GLY A 28 7.44 -6.25 -10.83
C GLY A 28 8.50 -6.93 -11.72
N MET A 29 8.49 -8.26 -11.82
CA MET A 29 9.38 -9.08 -12.65
C MET A 29 8.69 -9.70 -13.89
N GLY A 30 7.38 -9.49 -14.07
CA GLY A 30 6.62 -9.95 -15.23
C GLY A 30 5.27 -10.58 -14.91
N HIS A 31 4.81 -11.51 -15.75
CA HIS A 31 3.46 -12.10 -15.68
C HIS A 31 3.51 -13.61 -15.44
N VAL A 32 2.53 -14.14 -14.72
CA VAL A 32 2.34 -15.59 -14.59
C VAL A 32 1.05 -15.98 -15.29
N TRP A 33 1.12 -17.02 -16.11
CA TRP A 33 0.03 -17.49 -16.96
C TRP A 33 -0.29 -18.95 -16.64
N LEU A 34 -1.58 -19.29 -16.62
CA LEU A 34 -2.01 -20.67 -16.79
C LEU A 34 -1.86 -20.99 -18.28
N ALA A 35 -1.20 -22.10 -18.58
CA ALA A 35 -1.03 -22.57 -19.94
C ALA A 35 -1.32 -24.06 -20.06
N HIS A 36 -1.75 -24.47 -21.23
CA HIS A 36 -1.87 -25.86 -21.61
C HIS A 36 -0.61 -26.32 -22.33
N ASP A 37 0.09 -27.31 -21.79
CA ASP A 37 1.14 -28.03 -22.48
C ASP A 37 0.52 -28.97 -23.51
N GLN A 38 0.56 -28.57 -24.78
CA GLN A 38 -0.07 -29.31 -25.88
C GLN A 38 0.60 -30.67 -26.15
N ARG A 39 1.81 -30.92 -25.64
CA ARG A 39 2.50 -32.21 -25.82
C ARG A 39 2.15 -33.20 -24.72
N LEU A 40 2.12 -32.73 -23.47
CA LEU A 40 1.81 -33.56 -22.30
C LEU A 40 0.30 -33.59 -21.98
N ALA A 41 -0.49 -32.75 -22.65
CA ALA A 41 -1.92 -32.59 -22.45
C ALA A 41 -2.29 -32.28 -20.98
N CYS A 42 -1.50 -31.41 -20.34
CA CYS A 42 -1.68 -31.01 -18.95
C CYS A 42 -1.56 -29.49 -18.76
N GLU A 43 -2.02 -29.00 -17.62
CA GLU A 43 -1.89 -27.60 -17.23
C GLU A 43 -0.55 -27.32 -16.55
N VAL A 44 0.02 -26.16 -16.84
CA VAL A 44 1.28 -25.67 -16.28
C VAL A 44 1.18 -24.17 -16.02
N ALA A 45 1.99 -23.66 -15.08
CA ALA A 45 2.16 -22.22 -14.90
C ALA A 45 3.40 -21.74 -15.67
N LEU A 46 3.27 -20.65 -16.41
CA LEU A 46 4.34 -20.03 -17.19
C LEU A 46 4.63 -18.64 -16.66
N LYS A 47 5.84 -18.41 -16.16
CA LYS A 47 6.31 -17.06 -15.78
C LYS A 47 7.06 -16.43 -16.94
N GLU A 48 6.47 -15.36 -17.46
CA GLU A 48 7.07 -14.43 -18.42
C GLU A 48 7.96 -13.46 -17.65
N ILE A 49 9.25 -13.40 -17.96
CA ILE A 49 10.14 -12.39 -17.41
C ILE A 49 10.14 -11.18 -18.35
N VAL A 50 9.63 -10.05 -17.88
CA VAL A 50 9.50 -8.83 -18.69
C VAL A 50 10.68 -7.89 -18.43
N PHE A 51 11.35 -7.46 -19.49
CA PHE A 51 12.45 -6.48 -19.41
C PHE A 51 11.89 -5.05 -19.52
N ARG A 52 12.30 -4.16 -18.61
CA ARG A 52 11.77 -2.79 -18.50
C ARG A 52 12.32 -1.81 -19.56
N ASP A 53 13.40 -2.17 -20.25
CA ASP A 53 14.01 -1.32 -21.28
C ASP A 53 13.96 -2.00 -22.66
N PRO A 54 13.14 -1.49 -23.61
CA PRO A 54 13.13 -1.95 -25.00
C PRO A 54 14.45 -1.71 -25.74
N GLY A 55 15.34 -0.86 -25.21
CA GLY A 55 16.63 -0.48 -25.80
C GLY A 55 17.83 -1.29 -25.31
N GLU A 56 17.63 -2.30 -24.46
CA GLU A 56 18.71 -3.05 -23.82
C GLU A 56 19.59 -3.77 -24.89
N ALA A 57 20.90 -3.47 -24.90
CA ALA A 57 21.82 -3.99 -25.90
C ALA A 57 21.81 -5.54 -25.93
N THR A 58 21.89 -6.14 -27.13
CA THR A 58 21.77 -7.59 -27.36
C THR A 58 22.66 -8.46 -26.46
N ALA A 59 23.82 -7.95 -26.05
CA ALA A 59 24.75 -8.63 -25.14
C ALA A 59 24.22 -8.73 -23.70
N GLU A 60 23.57 -7.69 -23.18
CA GLU A 60 22.99 -7.68 -21.83
C GLU A 60 21.75 -8.57 -21.75
N ARG A 61 20.92 -8.57 -22.80
CA ARG A 61 19.79 -9.49 -22.96
C ARG A 61 20.24 -10.95 -22.95
N THR A 62 21.31 -11.28 -23.69
CA THR A 62 21.88 -12.64 -23.73
C THR A 62 22.41 -13.07 -22.37
N ALA A 63 23.11 -12.18 -21.65
CA ALA A 63 23.61 -12.46 -20.31
C ALA A 63 22.47 -12.66 -19.29
N ARG A 64 21.37 -11.90 -19.40
CA ARG A 64 20.16 -12.07 -18.56
C ARG A 64 19.42 -13.37 -18.83
N VAL A 65 19.26 -13.76 -20.10
CA VAL A 65 18.67 -15.05 -20.48
C VAL A 65 19.53 -16.22 -19.95
N ALA A 66 20.85 -16.12 -20.06
CA ALA A 66 21.76 -17.12 -19.50
C ALA A 66 21.64 -17.24 -17.98
N ARG A 67 21.46 -16.11 -17.26
CA ARG A 67 21.21 -16.09 -15.81
C ARG A 67 19.87 -16.72 -15.43
N ALA A 68 18.78 -16.31 -16.07
CA ALA A 68 17.45 -16.88 -15.82
C ALA A 68 17.44 -18.41 -16.04
N ARG A 69 18.19 -18.90 -17.04
CA ARG A 69 18.41 -20.35 -17.25
C ARG A 69 19.21 -21.00 -16.13
N ALA A 70 20.26 -20.36 -15.62
CA ALA A 70 21.06 -20.87 -14.51
C ALA A 70 20.26 -20.91 -13.20
N GLU A 71 19.53 -19.84 -12.90
CA GLU A 71 18.66 -19.70 -11.73
C GLU A 71 17.55 -20.76 -11.69
N ALA A 72 16.87 -20.97 -12.81
CA ALA A 72 15.83 -21.98 -12.86
C ALA A 72 16.37 -23.43 -12.87
N ARG A 73 17.61 -23.65 -13.34
CA ARG A 73 18.29 -24.94 -13.14
C ARG A 73 18.53 -25.19 -11.65
N HIS A 74 18.90 -24.17 -10.89
CA HIS A 74 19.02 -24.27 -9.43
C HIS A 74 17.66 -24.61 -8.79
N ALA A 75 16.58 -23.92 -9.19
CA ALA A 75 15.23 -24.23 -8.72
C ALA A 75 14.80 -25.68 -9.05
N ALA A 76 15.19 -26.22 -10.21
CA ALA A 76 14.87 -27.58 -10.61
C ALA A 76 15.52 -28.66 -9.72
N VAL A 77 16.65 -28.37 -9.05
CA VAL A 77 17.28 -29.29 -8.08
C VAL A 77 16.36 -29.54 -6.88
N LEU A 78 15.51 -28.56 -6.54
CA LEU A 78 14.59 -28.63 -5.40
C LEU A 78 13.26 -29.31 -5.70
N ARG A 79 13.08 -29.85 -6.91
CA ARG A 79 11.85 -30.55 -7.34
C ARG A 79 11.42 -31.69 -6.41
N GLY A 80 12.34 -32.28 -5.65
CA GLY A 80 12.03 -33.35 -4.68
C GLY A 80 11.42 -32.85 -3.37
N ASN A 81 11.47 -31.55 -3.08
CA ASN A 81 10.97 -30.98 -1.84
C ASN A 81 9.45 -30.71 -1.93
N PRO A 82 8.63 -31.19 -0.97
CA PRO A 82 7.18 -31.06 -1.02
C PRO A 82 6.67 -29.63 -0.79
N ASN A 83 7.52 -28.75 -0.27
CA ASN A 83 7.23 -27.35 0.05
C ASN A 83 7.84 -26.36 -0.95
N VAL A 84 8.32 -26.83 -2.10
CA VAL A 84 8.81 -25.97 -3.21
C VAL A 84 7.95 -26.19 -4.45
N VAL A 85 7.54 -25.11 -5.11
CA VAL A 85 6.87 -25.20 -6.42
C VAL A 85 7.83 -25.80 -7.43
N THR A 86 7.42 -26.89 -8.07
CA THR A 86 8.30 -27.57 -9.02
C THR A 86 8.52 -26.72 -10.27
N VAL A 87 9.77 -26.41 -10.58
CA VAL A 87 10.17 -25.90 -11.90
C VAL A 87 10.37 -27.08 -12.85
N HIS A 88 9.62 -27.09 -13.95
CA HIS A 88 9.67 -28.13 -14.97
C HIS A 88 10.75 -27.87 -16.03
N ASP A 89 10.82 -26.63 -16.53
CA ASP A 89 11.68 -26.27 -17.66
C ASP A 89 11.94 -24.75 -17.73
N VAL A 90 12.95 -24.34 -18.51
CA VAL A 90 13.14 -22.96 -18.95
C VAL A 90 13.35 -22.91 -20.44
N LEU A 91 12.55 -22.06 -21.06
CA LEU A 91 12.53 -21.86 -22.49
C LEU A 91 12.77 -20.41 -22.85
N GLU A 92 13.06 -20.18 -24.11
CA GLU A 92 13.18 -18.85 -24.70
C GLU A 92 12.13 -18.72 -25.79
N HIS A 93 11.41 -17.60 -25.77
CA HIS A 93 10.43 -17.27 -26.80
C HIS A 93 10.53 -15.78 -27.09
N GLU A 94 10.71 -15.44 -28.37
CA GLU A 94 10.90 -14.05 -28.82
C GLU A 94 12.06 -13.33 -28.11
N GLY A 95 13.10 -14.08 -27.72
CA GLY A 95 14.28 -13.60 -26.99
C GLY A 95 14.03 -13.26 -25.51
N LEU A 96 12.88 -13.65 -24.95
CA LEU A 96 12.56 -13.52 -23.54
C LEU A 96 12.65 -14.89 -22.85
N PRO A 97 13.18 -14.97 -21.61
CA PRO A 97 13.17 -16.21 -20.85
C PRO A 97 11.79 -16.44 -20.23
N TRP A 98 11.36 -17.69 -20.28
CA TRP A 98 10.11 -18.16 -19.69
C TRP A 98 10.39 -19.36 -18.81
N ILE A 99 9.78 -19.38 -17.63
CA ILE A 99 9.95 -20.47 -16.67
C ILE A 99 8.65 -21.25 -16.61
N VAL A 100 8.74 -22.55 -16.88
CA VAL A 100 7.62 -23.49 -16.82
C VAL A 100 7.64 -24.16 -15.45
N MET A 101 6.54 -24.08 -14.72
CA MET A 101 6.42 -24.60 -13.36
C MET A 101 5.09 -25.33 -13.16
N GLU A 102 4.99 -26.06 -12.05
CA GLU A 102 3.77 -26.73 -11.61
C GLU A 102 2.64 -25.71 -11.51
N TYR A 103 1.51 -26.02 -12.14
CA TYR A 103 0.27 -25.31 -11.85
C TYR A 103 -0.36 -25.90 -10.59
N VAL A 104 -0.44 -25.07 -9.54
CA VAL A 104 -1.03 -25.48 -8.25
C VAL A 104 -2.51 -25.11 -8.24
N ALA A 105 -3.36 -26.05 -8.65
CA ALA A 105 -4.81 -25.82 -8.72
C ALA A 105 -5.40 -25.45 -7.35
N GLY A 106 -6.25 -24.42 -7.33
CA GLY A 106 -6.91 -23.92 -6.12
C GLY A 106 -5.95 -23.26 -5.11
N ALA A 107 -4.73 -22.93 -5.52
CA ALA A 107 -3.80 -22.18 -4.69
C ALA A 107 -4.22 -20.71 -4.53
N LEU A 108 -4.01 -20.18 -3.34
CA LEU A 108 -4.08 -18.76 -3.01
C LEU A 108 -2.74 -18.34 -2.40
N ASP A 109 -2.21 -17.17 -2.76
CA ASP A 109 -0.99 -16.67 -2.11
C ASP A 109 -1.29 -16.16 -0.68
N LEU A 110 -0.29 -16.19 0.20
CA LEU A 110 -0.48 -15.82 1.61
C LEU A 110 -0.84 -14.33 1.77
N ARG A 111 -0.38 -13.44 0.88
CA ARG A 111 -0.77 -12.02 0.92
C ARG A 111 -2.27 -11.89 0.72
N ASP A 112 -2.81 -12.54 -0.31
CA ASP A 112 -4.22 -12.47 -0.65
C ASP A 112 -5.07 -13.14 0.45
N LEU A 113 -4.60 -14.24 1.05
CA LEU A 113 -5.28 -14.84 2.21
C LEU A 113 -5.38 -13.86 3.39
N ILE A 114 -4.28 -13.15 3.73
CA ILE A 114 -4.27 -12.16 4.81
C ILE A 114 -5.20 -10.98 4.46
N GLY A 115 -5.20 -10.52 3.20
CA GLY A 115 -6.10 -9.45 2.75
C GLY A 115 -7.57 -9.84 2.86
N MET A 116 -7.91 -11.09 2.53
CA MET A 116 -9.29 -11.58 2.56
C MET A 116 -9.79 -11.95 3.97
N ARG A 117 -8.96 -12.60 4.79
CA ARG A 117 -9.37 -13.16 6.09
C ARG A 117 -8.87 -12.36 7.29
N GLY A 118 -8.02 -11.37 7.06
CA GLY A 118 -7.27 -10.71 8.11
C GLY A 118 -6.17 -11.61 8.69
N PRO A 119 -5.64 -11.24 9.86
CA PRO A 119 -4.49 -11.93 10.44
C PRO A 119 -4.78 -13.36 10.88
N LEU A 120 -3.78 -14.22 10.76
CA LEU A 120 -3.86 -15.64 11.04
C LEU A 120 -3.50 -15.96 12.50
N ALA A 121 -4.00 -17.08 13.01
CA ALA A 121 -3.66 -17.55 14.35
C ALA A 121 -2.16 -17.92 14.45
N PRO A 122 -1.49 -17.70 15.60
CA PRO A 122 -0.07 -18.02 15.77
C PRO A 122 0.33 -19.46 15.41
N ALA A 123 -0.54 -20.44 15.69
CA ALA A 123 -0.31 -21.84 15.34
C ALA A 123 -0.31 -22.08 13.82
N GLU A 124 -1.16 -21.37 13.08
CA GLU A 124 -1.22 -21.45 11.63
C GLU A 124 -0.01 -20.78 11.00
N CYS A 125 0.40 -19.61 11.51
CA CYS A 125 1.65 -18.98 11.12
C CYS A 125 2.85 -19.89 11.39
N ALA A 126 2.88 -20.61 12.52
CA ALA A 126 3.95 -21.55 12.81
C ALA A 126 3.98 -22.73 11.84
N ARG A 127 2.81 -23.27 11.45
CA ARG A 127 2.69 -24.32 10.43
C ARG A 127 3.23 -23.86 9.07
N ILE A 128 2.88 -22.64 8.66
CA ILE A 128 3.42 -22.01 7.44
C ILE A 128 4.93 -21.83 7.56
N GLY A 129 5.40 -21.33 8.70
CA GLY A 129 6.81 -21.11 8.98
C GLY A 129 7.64 -22.39 8.85
N LEU A 130 7.16 -23.52 9.38
CA LEU A 130 7.82 -24.82 9.27
C LEU A 130 7.96 -25.28 7.82
N ALA A 131 6.88 -25.19 7.03
CA ALA A 131 6.91 -25.59 5.63
C ALA A 131 7.86 -24.72 4.79
N VAL A 132 7.86 -23.41 5.02
CA VAL A 132 8.77 -22.50 4.30
C VAL A 132 10.21 -22.71 4.77
N LEU A 133 10.44 -22.99 6.05
CA LEU A 133 11.77 -23.27 6.58
C LEU A 133 12.36 -24.58 6.03
N ASP A 134 11.54 -25.62 5.83
CA ASP A 134 11.93 -26.85 5.14
C ASP A 134 12.40 -26.56 3.70
N ALA A 135 11.60 -25.79 2.95
CA ALA A 135 11.95 -25.36 1.59
C ALA A 135 13.27 -24.56 1.54
N LEU A 136 13.44 -23.60 2.46
CA LEU A 136 14.66 -22.79 2.56
C LEU A 136 15.88 -23.64 2.91
N THR A 137 15.74 -24.54 3.89
CA THR A 137 16.83 -25.42 4.33
C THR A 137 17.28 -26.32 3.18
N ALA A 138 16.35 -26.93 2.46
CA ALA A 138 16.65 -27.76 1.30
C ALA A 138 17.42 -27.00 0.21
N GLY A 139 17.09 -25.73 -0.04
CA GLY A 139 17.86 -24.91 -0.98
C GLY A 139 19.22 -24.48 -0.44
N HIS A 140 19.32 -24.12 0.84
CA HIS A 140 20.57 -23.73 1.48
C HIS A 140 21.61 -24.87 1.49
N GLU A 141 21.17 -26.12 1.65
CA GLU A 141 22.02 -27.32 1.53
C GLU A 141 22.62 -27.49 0.13
N GLN A 142 21.93 -26.97 -0.89
CA GLN A 142 22.41 -26.93 -2.28
C GLN A 142 23.16 -25.62 -2.62
N GLY A 143 23.36 -24.74 -1.64
CA GLY A 143 24.01 -23.42 -1.81
C GLY A 143 23.12 -22.38 -2.49
N ILE A 144 21.80 -22.59 -2.54
CA ILE A 144 20.83 -21.74 -3.23
C ILE A 144 20.02 -20.95 -2.20
N MET A 145 20.18 -19.62 -2.22
CA MET A 145 19.38 -18.69 -1.41
C MET A 145 18.10 -18.30 -2.16
N HIS A 146 17.01 -18.08 -1.43
CA HIS A 146 15.74 -17.68 -2.02
C HIS A 146 15.73 -16.20 -2.45
N ARG A 147 16.26 -15.30 -1.59
CA ARG A 147 16.47 -13.86 -1.83
C ARG A 147 15.22 -12.97 -1.85
N ASP A 148 14.01 -13.53 -1.98
CA ASP A 148 12.75 -12.76 -2.03
C ASP A 148 11.61 -13.46 -1.25
N VAL A 149 11.86 -13.89 0.00
CA VAL A 149 10.81 -14.52 0.82
C VAL A 149 9.81 -13.46 1.28
N LYS A 150 8.53 -13.63 0.93
CA LYS A 150 7.42 -12.72 1.29
C LYS A 150 6.06 -13.42 1.14
N PRO A 151 4.96 -12.88 1.69
CA PRO A 151 3.64 -13.50 1.60
C PRO A 151 3.19 -13.84 0.16
N ALA A 152 3.45 -12.96 -0.81
CA ALA A 152 3.07 -13.20 -2.21
C ALA A 152 3.81 -14.38 -2.88
N ASN A 153 4.90 -14.87 -2.29
CA ASN A 153 5.67 -16.00 -2.80
C ASN A 153 5.37 -17.32 -2.06
N ILE A 154 4.38 -17.33 -1.16
CA ILE A 154 3.94 -18.53 -0.44
C ILE A 154 2.53 -18.89 -0.92
N LEU A 155 2.40 -20.03 -1.57
CA LEU A 155 1.13 -20.56 -2.05
C LEU A 155 0.53 -21.53 -1.02
N LEU A 156 -0.75 -21.35 -0.74
CA LEU A 156 -1.56 -22.20 0.11
C LEU A 156 -2.60 -22.89 -0.75
N ALA A 157 -2.56 -24.22 -0.80
CA ALA A 157 -3.40 -25.02 -1.70
C ALA A 157 -4.09 -26.17 -0.95
N PRO A 158 -5.22 -26.66 -1.48
CA PRO A 158 -5.83 -27.86 -0.94
C PRO A 158 -4.92 -29.08 -1.10
N ASP A 159 -4.99 -30.01 -0.16
CA ASP A 159 -4.41 -31.34 -0.35
C ASP A 159 -5.33 -32.23 -1.21
N ARG A 160 -4.95 -33.51 -1.37
CA ARG A 160 -5.75 -34.48 -2.12
C ARG A 160 -7.12 -34.79 -1.49
N THR A 161 -7.29 -34.48 -0.20
CA THR A 161 -8.58 -34.65 0.50
C THR A 161 -9.50 -33.45 0.30
N GLY A 162 -9.00 -32.36 -0.29
CA GLY A 162 -9.71 -31.10 -0.42
C GLY A 162 -9.61 -30.22 0.82
N THR A 163 -8.75 -30.56 1.79
CA THR A 163 -8.57 -29.73 2.99
C THR A 163 -7.91 -28.42 2.58
N PRO A 164 -8.57 -27.25 2.73
CA PRO A 164 -8.04 -25.98 2.26
C PRO A 164 -6.74 -25.62 2.98
N TYR A 165 -5.81 -25.00 2.23
CA TYR A 165 -4.52 -24.51 2.75
C TYR A 165 -3.58 -25.59 3.34
N ALA A 166 -3.90 -26.88 3.18
CA ALA A 166 -3.11 -27.97 3.73
C ALA A 166 -1.71 -28.05 3.11
N ARG A 167 -1.59 -27.79 1.80
CA ARG A 167 -0.29 -27.68 1.11
C ARG A 167 0.22 -26.25 1.21
N ILE A 168 1.48 -26.11 1.63
CA ILE A 168 2.21 -24.83 1.67
C ILE A 168 3.42 -24.97 0.76
N LEU A 169 3.54 -24.08 -0.22
CA LEU A 169 4.57 -24.15 -1.27
C LEU A 169 5.25 -22.79 -1.42
N LEU A 170 6.58 -22.77 -1.39
CA LEU A 170 7.39 -21.61 -1.72
C LEU A 170 7.63 -21.57 -3.24
N THR A 171 7.29 -20.46 -3.88
CA THR A 171 7.52 -20.23 -5.32
C THR A 171 8.68 -19.27 -5.56
N ASP A 172 9.10 -19.12 -6.82
CA ASP A 172 10.14 -18.17 -7.25
C ASP A 172 11.55 -18.40 -6.67
N TYR A 173 11.81 -19.64 -6.25
CA TYR A 173 13.08 -20.02 -5.64
C TYR A 173 14.28 -19.70 -6.54
N GLY A 174 15.12 -18.75 -6.12
CA GLY A 174 16.35 -18.39 -6.81
C GLY A 174 16.17 -17.68 -8.16
N ILE A 175 14.95 -17.25 -8.53
CA ILE A 175 14.60 -16.60 -9.82
C ILE A 175 14.73 -15.06 -9.74
N SER A 176 15.35 -14.54 -8.68
CA SER A 176 15.63 -13.11 -8.58
C SER A 176 16.80 -12.79 -9.51
N VAL A 177 16.47 -12.36 -10.74
CA VAL A 177 17.39 -11.87 -11.77
C VAL A 177 18.05 -10.57 -11.27
N GLN A 178 18.87 -10.69 -10.24
CA GLN A 178 19.73 -9.63 -9.75
C GLN A 178 21.08 -9.74 -10.47
N PRO A 179 21.70 -8.61 -10.84
CA PRO A 179 23.07 -8.62 -11.36
C PRO A 179 24.02 -9.21 -10.30
N ASP A 180 24.82 -10.21 -10.69
CA ASP A 180 25.74 -10.88 -9.75
C ASP A 180 27.02 -10.06 -9.49
N ALA A 181 27.44 -10.11 -8.22
CA ALA A 181 28.79 -10.32 -7.69
C ALA A 181 29.96 -9.35 -8.01
N GLY A 182 29.77 -8.30 -8.82
CA GLY A 182 30.79 -7.26 -9.04
C GLY A 182 30.50 -5.92 -8.38
N GLU A 183 29.23 -5.63 -8.11
CA GLU A 183 28.79 -4.39 -7.47
C GLU A 183 28.14 -4.74 -6.14
N THR A 184 28.93 -4.61 -5.08
CA THR A 184 28.58 -4.79 -3.65
C THR A 184 27.56 -3.77 -3.13
N ARG A 185 26.80 -3.14 -4.02
CA ARG A 185 25.78 -2.16 -3.69
C ARG A 185 24.49 -2.59 -4.35
N TYR A 186 23.50 -2.94 -3.53
CA TYR A 186 22.13 -2.64 -3.90
C TYR A 186 22.07 -1.13 -4.16
N THR A 187 22.25 -0.74 -5.42
CA THR A 187 21.97 0.63 -5.84
C THR A 187 20.50 0.89 -5.59
N LEU A 188 20.14 2.10 -5.16
CA LEU A 188 18.75 2.49 -4.82
C LEU A 188 17.75 2.08 -5.91
N THR A 189 18.18 1.99 -7.17
CA THR A 189 17.44 1.48 -8.32
C THR A 189 17.03 0.00 -8.20
N SER A 190 17.88 -0.87 -7.63
CA SER A 190 17.57 -2.30 -7.39
C SER A 190 16.66 -2.50 -6.18
N ALA A 191 16.71 -1.58 -5.21
CA ALA A 191 15.84 -1.59 -4.02
C ALA A 191 14.41 -1.11 -4.31
N LEU A 192 14.22 -0.30 -5.35
CA LEU A 192 12.92 0.19 -5.83
C LEU A 192 12.08 -0.88 -6.58
N ILE A 193 12.62 -2.07 -6.81
CA ILE A 193 12.04 -3.12 -7.68
C ILE A 193 11.36 -4.24 -6.86
N GLY A 194 11.54 -4.28 -5.53
CA GLY A 194 10.98 -5.31 -4.64
C GLY A 194 10.20 -4.74 -3.45
N THR A 195 9.52 -5.63 -2.71
CA THR A 195 8.77 -5.30 -1.49
C THR A 195 9.77 -5.06 -0.34
N ALA A 196 10.16 -3.80 -0.16
CA ALA A 196 11.26 -3.36 0.72
C ALA A 196 11.18 -3.89 2.17
N GLY A 197 9.97 -4.08 2.72
CA GLY A 197 9.75 -4.47 4.12
C GLY A 197 10.19 -5.88 4.51
N TYR A 198 10.54 -6.73 3.54
CA TYR A 198 10.98 -8.10 3.79
C TYR A 198 12.50 -8.28 3.62
N LEU A 199 13.21 -7.23 3.20
CA LEU A 199 14.65 -7.28 2.97
C LEU A 199 15.41 -7.35 4.31
N ALA A 200 16.45 -8.18 4.39
CA ALA A 200 17.32 -8.22 5.58
C ALA A 200 18.21 -6.96 5.68
N PRO A 201 18.55 -6.47 6.89
CA PRO A 201 19.36 -5.26 7.07
C PRO A 201 20.75 -5.35 6.40
N GLU A 202 21.39 -6.51 6.50
CA GLU A 202 22.67 -6.77 5.85
C GLU A 202 22.56 -6.76 4.32
N ARG A 203 21.39 -7.08 3.75
CA ARG A 203 21.16 -7.02 2.30
C ARG A 203 20.90 -5.59 1.85
N ALA A 204 20.12 -4.83 2.62
CA ALA A 204 19.86 -3.41 2.37
C ALA A 204 21.15 -2.57 2.35
N THR A 205 22.17 -2.99 3.10
CA THR A 205 23.50 -2.34 3.16
C THR A 205 24.51 -2.89 2.13
N GLY A 206 24.08 -3.77 1.23
CA GLY A 206 24.91 -4.31 0.14
C GLY A 206 25.64 -5.63 0.46
N GLY A 207 25.32 -6.27 1.58
CA GLY A 207 25.86 -7.58 1.95
C GLY A 207 25.38 -8.72 1.04
N PRO A 208 26.10 -9.87 1.07
CA PRO A 208 25.77 -11.02 0.24
C PRO A 208 24.45 -11.68 0.67
N PRO A 209 23.78 -12.41 -0.23
CA PRO A 209 22.65 -13.26 0.14
C PRO A 209 23.15 -14.40 1.04
N THR A 210 22.47 -14.64 2.15
CA THR A 210 22.83 -15.66 3.14
C THR A 210 21.58 -16.37 3.66
N ALA A 211 21.77 -17.55 4.26
CA ALA A 211 20.68 -18.28 4.90
C ALA A 211 20.03 -17.48 6.04
N ALA A 212 20.85 -16.70 6.76
CA ALA A 212 20.36 -15.80 7.80
C ALA A 212 19.46 -14.71 7.20
N ALA A 213 19.77 -14.17 6.02
CA ALA A 213 18.95 -13.16 5.36
C ALA A 213 17.57 -13.71 4.96
N ASP A 214 17.51 -14.91 4.37
CA ASP A 214 16.24 -15.56 4.05
C ASP A 214 15.39 -15.83 5.31
N LEU A 215 16.05 -16.18 6.43
CA LEU A 215 15.37 -16.39 7.71
C LEU A 215 14.79 -15.08 8.29
N PHE A 216 15.48 -13.95 8.12
CA PHE A 216 14.92 -12.64 8.48
C PHE A 216 13.67 -12.32 7.65
N SER A 217 13.73 -12.55 6.34
CA SER A 217 12.60 -12.37 5.44
C SER A 217 11.41 -13.28 5.79
N LEU A 218 11.67 -14.53 6.21
CA LEU A 218 10.64 -15.41 6.78
C LEU A 218 10.06 -14.82 8.08
N GLY A 219 10.89 -14.27 8.96
CA GLY A 219 10.44 -13.56 10.16
C GLY A 219 9.47 -12.42 9.83
N CYS A 220 9.80 -11.58 8.86
CA CYS A 220 8.91 -10.50 8.38
C CYS A 220 7.60 -11.06 7.82
N THR A 221 7.68 -12.17 7.09
CA THR A 221 6.51 -12.83 6.49
C THR A 221 5.56 -13.39 7.55
N LEU A 222 6.08 -14.05 8.57
CA LEU A 222 5.29 -14.59 9.69
C LEU A 222 4.72 -13.47 10.58
N TYR A 223 5.47 -12.38 10.76
CA TYR A 223 4.98 -11.17 11.42
C TYR A 223 3.76 -10.60 10.66
N CYS A 224 3.89 -10.41 9.35
CA CYS A 224 2.79 -9.92 8.51
C CYS A 224 1.57 -10.85 8.59
N ALA A 225 1.78 -12.17 8.58
CA ALA A 225 0.70 -13.13 8.70
C ALA A 225 -0.07 -13.03 10.02
N VAL A 226 0.61 -12.79 11.15
CA VAL A 226 -0.03 -12.75 12.48
C VAL A 226 -0.55 -11.37 12.86
N GLU A 227 0.01 -10.29 12.31
CA GLU A 227 -0.40 -8.92 12.60
C GLU A 227 -1.24 -8.26 11.50
N GLY A 228 -1.24 -8.80 10.28
CA GLY A 228 -1.88 -8.24 9.10
C GLY A 228 -1.09 -7.14 8.38
N VAL A 229 -0.01 -6.65 9.00
CA VAL A 229 0.85 -5.57 8.50
C VAL A 229 2.32 -5.93 8.72
N GLY A 230 3.21 -5.42 7.88
CA GLY A 230 4.65 -5.70 7.99
C GLY A 230 5.30 -5.08 9.24
N PRO A 231 6.37 -5.68 9.79
CA PRO A 231 7.05 -5.18 10.99
C PRO A 231 7.70 -3.81 10.79
N PHE A 232 8.07 -3.48 9.54
CA PHE A 232 8.75 -2.26 9.14
C PHE A 232 7.93 -1.41 8.17
N GLU A 233 6.65 -1.73 7.96
CA GLU A 233 5.82 -1.07 6.94
C GLU A 233 5.74 0.45 7.13
N ARG A 234 5.99 1.20 6.06
CA ARG A 234 5.96 2.67 6.00
C ARG A 234 5.32 3.13 4.69
N ASP A 235 4.94 4.39 4.61
CA ASP A 235 4.30 4.99 3.44
C ASP A 235 5.20 5.05 2.19
N THR A 236 6.52 4.91 2.36
CA THR A 236 7.49 4.87 1.26
C THR A 236 8.49 3.74 1.41
N HIS A 237 8.94 3.16 0.28
CA HIS A 237 9.97 2.10 0.28
C HIS A 237 11.29 2.55 0.93
N LEU A 238 11.68 3.82 0.75
CA LEU A 238 12.91 4.33 1.36
C LEU A 238 12.76 4.40 2.89
N ALA A 239 11.61 4.85 3.40
CA ALA A 239 11.34 4.85 4.83
C ALA A 239 11.28 3.42 5.37
N GLU A 240 10.71 2.48 4.63
CA GLU A 240 10.64 1.07 5.00
C GLU A 240 12.04 0.43 5.06
N ILE A 241 12.90 0.66 4.07
CA ILE A 241 14.32 0.22 4.10
C ILE A 241 15.06 0.88 5.26
N THR A 242 14.82 2.17 5.50
CA THR A 242 15.43 2.89 6.63
C THR A 242 15.02 2.27 7.96
N ALA A 243 13.73 1.94 8.13
CA ALA A 243 13.23 1.26 9.32
C ALA A 243 13.82 -0.16 9.46
N VAL A 244 13.95 -0.89 8.35
CA VAL A 244 14.63 -2.20 8.32
C VAL A 244 16.09 -2.07 8.80
N VAL A 245 16.81 -1.01 8.47
CA VAL A 245 18.22 -0.87 8.87
C VAL A 245 18.38 -0.24 10.26
N MET A 246 17.55 0.73 10.62
CA MET A 246 17.81 1.65 11.74
C MET A 246 16.84 1.49 12.92
N GLU A 247 15.68 0.86 12.73
CA GLU A 247 14.63 0.77 13.74
C GLU A 247 14.37 -0.68 14.17
N GLU A 248 13.95 -0.89 15.42
CA GLU A 248 13.47 -2.20 15.86
C GLU A 248 12.10 -2.54 15.25
N PRO A 249 11.78 -3.84 15.03
CA PRO A 249 10.46 -4.21 14.54
C PRO A 249 9.38 -3.72 15.50
N ARG A 250 8.24 -3.31 14.95
CA ARG A 250 7.06 -3.00 15.77
C ARG A 250 6.76 -4.20 16.67
N LYS A 251 6.39 -3.93 17.93
CA LYS A 251 6.09 -5.00 18.87
C LYS A 251 4.81 -5.72 18.41
N PRO A 252 4.83 -7.05 18.24
CA PRO A 252 3.63 -7.77 17.83
C PRO A 252 2.60 -7.79 18.98
N GLU A 253 1.34 -7.60 18.64
CA GLU A 253 0.22 -7.60 19.59
C GLU A 253 -0.53 -8.94 19.59
N ARG A 254 -0.55 -9.63 18.44
CA ARG A 254 -1.29 -10.87 18.19
C ARG A 254 -0.40 -12.12 18.15
N ALA A 255 0.92 -11.96 18.13
CA ALA A 255 1.84 -13.09 17.96
C ALA A 255 1.79 -14.16 19.05
N GLY A 256 1.37 -13.86 20.29
CA GLY A 256 1.29 -14.84 21.37
C GLY A 256 2.58 -15.67 21.51
N ALA A 257 2.46 -17.01 21.44
CA ALA A 257 3.60 -17.93 21.51
C ALA A 257 4.62 -17.78 20.36
N LEU A 258 4.24 -17.17 19.24
CA LEU A 258 5.11 -16.89 18.10
C LEU A 258 6.03 -15.67 18.37
N GLY A 259 5.67 -14.79 19.31
CA GLY A 259 6.37 -13.53 19.60
C GLY A 259 7.89 -13.71 19.83
N PRO A 260 8.33 -14.57 20.77
CA PRO A 260 9.75 -14.81 21.00
C PRO A 260 10.50 -15.39 19.79
N VAL A 261 9.81 -16.14 18.94
CA VAL A 261 10.40 -16.69 17.71
C VAL A 261 10.60 -15.58 16.68
N LEU A 262 9.62 -14.71 16.49
CA LEU A 262 9.72 -13.54 15.61
C LEU A 262 10.84 -12.61 16.05
N GLU A 263 10.93 -12.31 17.35
CA GLU A 263 12.01 -11.48 17.91
C GLU A 263 13.39 -12.06 17.58
N ALA A 264 13.56 -13.38 17.73
CA ALA A 264 14.82 -14.04 17.45
C ALA A 264 15.15 -14.16 15.94
N MET A 265 14.12 -14.26 15.08
CA MET A 265 14.27 -14.25 13.62
C MET A 265 14.55 -12.84 13.06
N LEU A 266 14.01 -11.80 13.69
CA LEU A 266 14.13 -10.40 13.29
C LEU A 266 15.32 -9.67 13.93
N ALA A 267 16.22 -10.40 14.60
CA ALA A 267 17.48 -9.85 15.07
C ALA A 267 18.26 -9.22 13.92
N LYS A 268 18.64 -7.94 14.08
CA LYS A 268 19.32 -7.16 13.03
C LYS A 268 20.69 -7.71 12.69
N ASP A 269 21.46 -8.09 13.72
CA ASP A 269 22.75 -8.75 13.55
C ASP A 269 22.53 -10.22 13.13
N PRO A 270 22.97 -10.62 11.91
CA PRO A 270 22.79 -11.98 11.42
C PRO A 270 23.49 -13.04 12.28
N VAL A 271 24.50 -12.68 13.08
CA VAL A 271 25.20 -13.61 14.00
C VAL A 271 24.37 -13.90 15.25
N GLN A 272 23.56 -12.93 15.69
CA GLN A 272 22.67 -13.08 16.85
C GLN A 272 21.32 -13.68 16.48
N ARG A 273 20.99 -13.67 15.18
CA ARG A 273 19.77 -14.25 14.63
C ARG A 273 19.69 -15.74 14.93
N ILE A 274 18.50 -16.20 15.28
CA ILE A 274 18.24 -17.62 15.55
C ILE A 274 18.67 -18.46 14.34
N THR A 275 19.17 -19.68 14.58
CA THR A 275 19.50 -20.59 13.49
C THR A 275 18.25 -21.27 12.95
N ALA A 276 18.27 -21.75 11.70
CA ALA A 276 17.15 -22.50 11.11
C ALA A 276 16.69 -23.66 12.01
N ALA A 277 17.61 -24.52 12.46
CA ALA A 277 17.29 -25.64 13.35
C ALA A 277 16.63 -25.20 14.69
N ARG A 278 17.04 -24.06 15.25
CA ARG A 278 16.44 -23.53 16.49
C ARG A 278 15.07 -22.91 16.23
N ALA A 279 14.89 -22.25 15.08
CA ALA A 279 13.60 -21.72 14.65
C ALA A 279 12.61 -22.87 14.41
N GLU A 280 13.03 -23.92 13.70
CA GLU A 280 12.24 -25.12 13.46
C GLU A 280 11.75 -25.76 14.76
N ALA A 281 12.67 -26.01 15.72
CA ALA A 281 12.32 -26.54 17.03
C ALA A 281 11.36 -25.62 17.82
N ALA A 282 11.52 -24.30 17.70
CA ALA A 282 10.63 -23.35 18.35
C ALA A 282 9.22 -23.33 17.72
N LEU A 283 9.13 -23.36 16.39
CA LEU A 283 7.86 -23.41 15.66
C LEU A 283 7.12 -24.74 15.88
N HIS A 284 7.84 -25.87 15.93
CA HIS A 284 7.25 -27.18 16.24
C HIS A 284 6.55 -27.23 17.60
N ARG A 285 7.13 -26.58 18.62
CA ARG A 285 6.50 -26.48 19.96
C ARG A 285 5.20 -25.69 19.96
N ILE A 286 4.98 -24.82 18.97
CA ILE A 286 3.73 -24.06 18.82
C ILE A 286 2.66 -24.91 18.14
N VAL A 287 3.03 -25.68 17.11
CA VAL A 287 2.09 -26.51 16.32
C VAL A 287 1.71 -27.79 17.06
N THR A 288 2.68 -28.41 17.71
CA THR A 288 2.55 -29.59 18.56
C THR A 288 3.00 -29.13 19.95
N PRO A 289 2.08 -28.62 20.79
CA PRO A 289 2.43 -28.41 22.18
C PRO A 289 2.81 -29.78 22.72
N GLU A 290 4.11 -30.00 22.97
CA GLU A 290 4.55 -31.11 23.80
C GLU A 290 3.74 -30.97 25.08
N VAL A 291 2.89 -31.96 25.36
CA VAL A 291 2.41 -32.14 26.71
C VAL A 291 3.69 -32.48 27.46
N ASP A 292 4.33 -31.47 28.05
CA ASP A 292 5.33 -31.68 29.08
C ASP A 292 4.69 -32.71 29.98
N ALA A 293 5.24 -33.92 29.97
CA ALA A 293 4.77 -35.00 30.80
C ALA A 293 4.84 -34.43 32.20
N TYR A 294 3.67 -34.04 32.73
CA TYR A 294 3.53 -33.46 34.05
C TYR A 294 4.44 -34.30 34.95
N GLU A 295 5.54 -33.71 35.45
CA GLU A 295 6.14 -34.24 36.64
C GLU A 295 4.95 -34.31 37.60
N ARG A 296 4.52 -35.55 37.91
CA ARG A 296 3.54 -35.76 38.97
C ARG A 296 4.23 -35.21 40.20
N THR A 297 3.93 -33.95 40.51
CA THR A 297 4.21 -33.38 41.80
C THR A 297 3.50 -34.28 42.77
N ARG A 298 4.35 -35.00 43.50
CA ARG A 298 4.08 -35.81 44.68
C ARG A 298 2.78 -35.36 45.34
N THR A 299 1.81 -36.27 45.42
CA THR A 299 0.56 -36.12 46.15
C THR A 299 0.77 -35.34 47.45
N ASP A 300 0.22 -34.14 47.52
CA ASP A 300 -0.06 -33.48 48.79
C ASP A 300 -1.42 -34.00 49.28
N PRO A 301 -1.47 -34.80 50.36
CA PRO A 301 -2.72 -35.32 50.89
C PRO A 301 -3.38 -34.23 51.73
N GLY A 302 -4.03 -33.25 51.10
CA GLY A 302 -4.62 -32.18 51.89
C GLY A 302 -5.23 -31.04 51.11
N SER A 303 -6.19 -31.32 50.24
CA SER A 303 -7.30 -30.39 49.92
C SER A 303 -8.25 -31.07 48.93
N MET A 304 -9.34 -31.66 49.45
CA MET A 304 -10.48 -32.01 48.59
C MET A 304 -11.25 -30.74 48.23
N PRO A 305 -11.61 -30.51 46.96
CA PRO A 305 -12.49 -29.42 46.57
C PRO A 305 -13.95 -29.67 47.04
N PRO A 306 -14.71 -28.60 47.37
CA PRO A 306 -15.93 -28.66 48.19
C PRO A 306 -17.21 -29.13 47.47
N TRP A 307 -17.11 -29.95 46.43
CA TRP A 307 -18.28 -30.39 45.64
C TRP A 307 -18.41 -31.92 45.51
N GLY A 308 -17.66 -32.69 46.31
CA GLY A 308 -17.69 -34.15 46.31
C GLY A 308 -18.67 -34.81 47.28
N ALA A 309 -19.98 -34.77 46.93
CA ALA A 309 -21.02 -35.78 47.22
C ALA A 309 -21.39 -36.14 48.70
N PRO A 310 -22.37 -37.05 48.95
CA PRO A 310 -23.83 -36.90 48.83
C PRO A 310 -24.59 -37.16 50.17
N GLU A 311 -25.92 -37.12 50.11
CA GLU A 311 -26.94 -37.35 51.17
C GLU A 311 -26.64 -38.47 52.19
N HIS A 312 -27.00 -38.25 53.47
CA HIS A 312 -28.10 -38.94 54.18
C HIS A 312 -28.08 -38.74 55.72
N LEU A 313 -29.23 -38.30 56.22
CA LEU A 313 -29.94 -38.73 57.45
C LEU A 313 -29.38 -38.49 58.87
N ASN A 314 -30.30 -37.94 59.68
CA ASN A 314 -30.54 -38.10 61.11
C ASN A 314 -29.72 -37.31 62.14
N GLY A 315 -30.44 -36.42 62.84
CA GLY A 315 -30.64 -36.62 64.28
C GLY A 315 -30.22 -35.48 65.20
N HIS A 316 -31.24 -34.87 65.84
CA HIS A 316 -31.22 -34.17 67.15
C HIS A 316 -30.70 -32.72 67.16
N GLN A 317 -31.58 -31.71 67.13
CA GLN A 317 -32.35 -31.10 68.26
C GLN A 317 -31.54 -30.10 69.09
N TYR A 318 -31.88 -28.79 69.00
CA TYR A 318 -32.21 -27.90 70.16
C TYR A 318 -32.71 -26.46 69.73
N VAL A 319 -34.01 -26.32 69.47
CA VAL A 319 -35.08 -25.41 70.02
C VAL A 319 -34.65 -24.18 70.91
N PRO A 320 -35.39 -23.04 71.07
CA PRO A 320 -36.26 -22.20 70.20
C PRO A 320 -36.23 -20.64 70.41
N ALA A 321 -37.07 -19.93 69.61
CA ALA A 321 -37.98 -18.80 69.95
C ALA A 321 -37.51 -17.30 69.85
N PRO A 322 -38.44 -16.30 69.79
CA PRO A 322 -38.82 -15.62 68.55
C PRO A 322 -38.86 -14.06 68.62
N ALA A 323 -39.25 -13.47 67.48
CA ALA A 323 -39.25 -12.07 67.08
C ALA A 323 -40.16 -11.09 67.84
N LEU A 324 -39.75 -9.81 67.91
CA LEU A 324 -40.53 -8.55 67.95
C LEU A 324 -39.55 -7.42 67.50
N HIS A 325 -39.84 -6.36 66.74
CA HIS A 325 -41.04 -5.76 66.15
C HIS A 325 -40.60 -4.76 65.06
N GLN A 326 -41.50 -4.55 64.09
CA GLN A 326 -41.51 -3.66 62.91
C GLN A 326 -41.76 -2.14 63.27
N PRO A 327 -42.29 -1.26 62.37
CA PRO A 327 -41.69 -0.60 61.18
C PRO A 327 -42.04 0.92 61.09
N THR A 328 -41.76 1.54 59.93
CA THR A 328 -42.48 2.61 59.17
C THR A 328 -41.64 3.81 58.69
N ASP A 329 -41.64 3.96 57.37
CA ASP A 329 -41.37 5.11 56.47
C ASP A 329 -42.08 6.45 56.88
N PRO A 330 -41.77 7.66 56.30
CA PRO A 330 -41.65 7.89 54.84
C PRO A 330 -40.70 9.00 54.33
N ALA A 331 -40.66 9.10 52.99
CA ALA A 331 -39.89 9.94 52.07
C ALA A 331 -39.79 11.47 52.34
N ALA A 332 -38.64 12.08 51.96
CA ALA A 332 -38.54 13.48 51.51
C ALA A 332 -37.20 13.81 50.79
N TYR A 333 -37.28 14.78 49.87
CA TYR A 333 -36.35 15.36 48.87
C TYR A 333 -34.91 15.76 49.30
N PRO A 334 -33.98 16.04 48.34
CA PRO A 334 -32.56 16.36 48.59
C PRO A 334 -32.32 17.83 49.00
N PRO A 335 -31.23 18.15 49.74
CA PRO A 335 -30.92 19.52 50.12
C PRO A 335 -30.01 20.26 49.11
N GLY A 336 -30.40 21.50 48.78
CA GLY A 336 -29.60 22.49 48.05
C GLY A 336 -28.52 23.20 48.89
N PRO A 337 -27.79 24.17 48.29
CA PRO A 337 -26.47 24.63 48.76
C PRO A 337 -26.54 25.60 49.94
N ARG A 338 -25.54 25.53 50.83
CA ARG A 338 -25.37 26.40 52.00
C ARG A 338 -24.40 27.58 51.72
N PRO A 339 -24.62 28.75 52.37
CA PRO A 339 -23.86 29.99 52.14
C PRO A 339 -22.55 30.08 52.93
N PRO A 340 -21.63 31.03 52.59
CA PRO A 340 -20.30 31.14 53.17
C PRO A 340 -20.25 31.96 54.49
N VAL A 341 -19.26 31.65 55.34
CA VAL A 341 -18.96 32.32 56.62
C VAL A 341 -17.76 33.28 56.45
N PRO A 342 -17.73 34.48 57.09
CA PRO A 342 -16.76 35.53 56.82
C PRO A 342 -15.51 35.48 57.73
N VAL A 343 -14.35 35.92 57.20
CA VAL A 343 -13.05 36.04 57.89
C VAL A 343 -12.59 37.51 57.91
N PRO A 344 -12.07 38.06 59.02
CA PRO A 344 -11.72 39.48 59.18
C PRO A 344 -10.34 39.89 58.59
N PRO A 345 -10.05 41.21 58.43
CA PRO A 345 -9.00 41.71 57.54
C PRO A 345 -7.68 42.11 58.23
N PRO A 346 -6.54 42.03 57.53
CA PRO A 346 -5.31 42.77 57.85
C PRO A 346 -4.96 43.85 56.78
N PRO A 347 -3.94 44.71 57.02
CA PRO A 347 -4.03 46.16 56.82
C PRO A 347 -3.55 46.73 55.47
N ARG A 348 -4.05 47.93 55.16
CA ARG A 348 -3.68 48.80 54.02
C ARG A 348 -2.24 49.34 54.12
N ARG A 349 -1.42 49.17 53.08
CA ARG A 349 -0.27 50.04 52.76
C ARG A 349 -0.14 50.32 51.26
N THR A 350 -0.38 51.60 50.95
CA THR A 350 0.11 52.49 49.89
C THR A 350 0.71 51.92 48.59
N ARG A 351 0.04 52.31 47.49
CA ARG A 351 0.49 52.22 46.09
C ARG A 351 1.63 53.21 45.83
N ALA A 352 2.84 52.70 45.62
CA ALA A 352 3.90 53.38 44.87
C ALA A 352 5.05 52.37 44.70
N LEU A 353 5.01 51.52 43.67
CA LEU A 353 6.12 50.69 43.14
C LEU A 353 5.65 49.64 42.09
N PRO A 354 4.87 50.02 41.05
CA PRO A 354 5.10 49.33 39.76
C PRO A 354 5.25 50.27 38.55
N ALA A 355 5.36 51.59 38.76
CA ALA A 355 5.55 52.54 37.66
C ALA A 355 7.00 52.63 37.15
N ALA A 356 7.99 52.17 37.92
CA ALA A 356 9.40 52.27 37.54
C ALA A 356 9.92 51.09 36.68
N LEU A 357 9.31 49.90 36.77
CA LEU A 357 9.70 48.75 35.94
C LEU A 357 9.15 48.84 34.51
N GLY A 358 7.97 49.43 34.32
CA GLY A 358 7.39 49.63 32.98
C GLY A 358 8.13 50.66 32.14
N ALA A 359 8.70 51.69 32.78
CA ALA A 359 9.44 52.75 32.08
C ALA A 359 10.81 52.27 31.57
N LEU A 360 11.50 51.40 32.32
CA LEU A 360 12.79 50.84 31.90
C LEU A 360 12.64 49.86 30.72
N LEU A 361 11.57 49.08 30.68
CA LEU A 361 11.28 48.18 29.56
C LEU A 361 10.90 48.96 28.30
N GLY A 362 10.14 50.05 28.45
CA GLY A 362 9.78 50.94 27.33
C GLY A 362 10.98 51.66 26.72
N VAL A 363 11.94 52.12 27.53
CA VAL A 363 13.16 52.77 27.04
C VAL A 363 14.12 51.76 26.39
N ALA A 364 14.20 50.52 26.89
CA ALA A 364 14.98 49.46 26.26
C ALA A 364 14.41 49.07 24.88
N LEU A 365 13.08 48.96 24.75
CA LEU A 365 12.42 48.64 23.48
C LEU A 365 12.47 49.82 22.48
N ALA A 366 12.36 51.06 22.96
CA ALA A 366 12.54 52.25 22.13
C ALA A 366 14.01 52.44 21.71
N GLY A 367 14.97 52.13 22.58
CA GLY A 367 16.40 52.16 22.26
C GLY A 367 16.81 51.08 21.25
N LEU A 368 16.26 49.87 21.36
CA LEU A 368 16.41 48.81 20.35
C LEU A 368 15.78 49.19 19.01
N GLY A 369 14.59 49.80 19.02
CA GLY A 369 13.95 50.31 17.81
C GLY A 369 14.71 51.47 17.16
N LEU A 370 15.34 52.34 17.96
CA LEU A 370 16.12 53.47 17.48
C LEU A 370 17.52 53.05 17.00
N TRP A 371 18.12 52.01 17.60
CA TRP A 371 19.37 51.41 17.12
C TRP A 371 19.15 50.65 15.80
N PHE A 372 17.99 50.00 15.64
CA PHE A 372 17.61 49.35 14.38
C PHE A 372 17.33 50.36 13.25
N THR A 373 16.84 51.56 13.58
CA THR A 373 16.48 52.60 12.59
C THR A 373 17.60 53.60 12.31
N LEU A 374 18.54 53.82 13.22
CA LEU A 374 19.67 54.76 13.04
C LEU A 374 21.05 54.07 12.88
N GLY A 375 21.10 52.74 12.96
CA GLY A 375 22.35 51.94 12.88
C GLY A 375 22.65 51.33 11.50
N ASN A 376 21.75 51.41 10.53
CA ASN A 376 22.04 50.98 9.15
C ASN A 376 22.00 52.19 8.22
N PRO A 377 23.15 52.84 7.95
CA PRO A 377 23.26 53.71 6.80
C PRO A 377 22.87 52.92 5.55
N THR A 378 22.05 53.57 4.74
CA THR A 378 21.55 53.13 3.44
C THR A 378 22.69 52.60 2.57
N ASP A 379 22.86 51.27 2.59
CA ASP A 379 23.64 50.59 1.57
C ASP A 379 22.70 50.35 0.38
N SER A 380 22.95 51.14 -0.66
CA SER A 380 22.29 51.01 -1.95
C SER A 380 22.97 49.84 -2.65
N GLY A 381 22.60 48.60 -2.30
CA GLY A 381 23.29 47.41 -2.77
C GLY A 381 22.41 46.17 -2.75
N ASP A 382 22.11 45.68 -3.95
CA ASP A 382 21.51 44.40 -4.33
C ASP A 382 20.09 44.07 -3.85
N GLU A 383 19.15 44.11 -4.81
CA GLU A 383 18.11 43.10 -4.88
C GLU A 383 18.78 41.72 -4.81
N ARG A 384 18.79 41.10 -3.62
CA ARG A 384 18.84 39.63 -3.55
C ARG A 384 17.57 39.15 -4.23
N THR A 385 17.66 38.95 -5.54
CA THR A 385 16.69 38.23 -6.34
C THR A 385 16.40 36.92 -5.61
N VAL A 386 15.22 36.83 -4.97
CA VAL A 386 14.76 35.58 -4.36
C VAL A 386 14.73 34.57 -5.50
N GLN A 387 15.66 33.63 -5.45
CA GLN A 387 15.89 32.74 -6.57
C GLN A 387 14.71 31.77 -6.67
N LYS A 388 13.85 32.00 -7.67
CA LYS A 388 12.63 31.22 -7.85
C LYS A 388 12.98 29.76 -8.18
N PRO A 389 12.44 28.77 -7.44
CA PRO A 389 12.78 27.35 -7.61
C PRO A 389 12.69 26.85 -9.05
N TYR A 390 11.64 27.25 -9.74
CA TYR A 390 11.30 26.80 -11.10
C TYR A 390 11.44 27.90 -12.16
N GLY A 391 12.12 28.99 -11.80
CA GLY A 391 12.33 30.15 -12.66
C GLY A 391 11.12 31.06 -12.82
N ASP A 392 11.33 32.19 -13.49
CA ASP A 392 10.31 33.22 -13.73
C ASP A 392 9.07 32.76 -14.52
N PRO A 393 9.18 31.85 -15.51
CA PRO A 393 8.01 31.37 -16.24
C PRO A 393 6.98 30.66 -15.35
N VAL A 394 7.43 29.85 -14.40
CA VAL A 394 6.54 29.16 -13.44
C VAL A 394 6.06 30.12 -12.35
N GLY A 395 6.92 31.04 -11.90
CA GLY A 395 6.54 32.18 -11.07
C GLY A 395 6.35 31.90 -9.57
N LEU A 396 6.60 30.67 -9.12
CA LEU A 396 6.49 30.29 -7.70
C LEU A 396 7.67 30.82 -6.87
N ALA A 397 7.37 31.30 -5.67
CA ALA A 397 8.36 31.77 -4.70
C ALA A 397 8.88 30.66 -3.77
N ALA A 398 8.17 29.54 -3.68
CA ALA A 398 8.48 28.39 -2.84
C ALA A 398 8.41 27.08 -3.66
N PRO A 399 9.14 26.03 -3.27
CA PRO A 399 9.06 24.74 -3.92
C PRO A 399 7.67 24.12 -3.75
N LEU A 400 7.21 23.44 -4.81
CA LEU A 400 6.02 22.59 -4.78
C LEU A 400 6.24 21.37 -3.89
N SER A 401 5.23 21.02 -3.11
CA SER A 401 5.17 19.86 -2.24
C SER A 401 4.13 18.86 -2.72
N GLU A 402 4.29 17.58 -2.36
CA GLU A 402 3.30 16.56 -2.63
C GLU A 402 1.94 16.92 -2.00
N GLY A 403 0.87 16.75 -2.77
CA GLY A 403 -0.48 17.14 -2.36
C GLY A 403 -0.88 18.58 -2.73
N ASP A 404 0.06 19.44 -3.13
CA ASP A 404 -0.27 20.81 -3.55
C ASP A 404 -1.21 20.80 -4.76
N CYS A 405 -2.40 21.40 -4.62
CA CYS A 405 -3.25 21.69 -5.78
C CYS A 405 -2.77 22.96 -6.47
N VAL A 406 -2.82 22.96 -7.80
CA VAL A 406 -2.31 24.05 -8.62
C VAL A 406 -3.34 24.53 -9.62
N ILE A 407 -3.26 25.83 -9.90
CA ILE A 407 -3.93 26.49 -11.01
C ILE A 407 -2.85 26.82 -12.04
N ALA A 408 -3.06 26.44 -13.29
CA ALA A 408 -2.09 26.54 -14.38
C ALA A 408 -2.57 27.54 -15.44
N ASP A 409 -1.96 28.72 -15.44
CA ASP A 409 -2.18 29.75 -16.47
C ASP A 409 -1.17 29.58 -17.62
N TRP A 410 -1.68 29.38 -18.83
CA TRP A 410 -0.88 29.15 -20.03
C TRP A 410 -0.81 30.45 -20.84
N PRO A 411 0.34 31.13 -20.93
CA PRO A 411 0.44 32.46 -21.57
C PRO A 411 -0.02 32.54 -23.03
N GLY A 412 -0.08 31.40 -23.75
CA GLY A 412 -0.58 31.29 -25.12
C GLY A 412 -2.04 30.81 -25.24
N GLY A 413 -2.76 30.66 -24.12
CA GLY A 413 -4.13 30.16 -24.05
C GLY A 413 -4.31 28.67 -24.37
N THR A 414 -3.30 28.03 -24.99
CA THR A 414 -3.34 26.60 -25.31
C THR A 414 -2.62 25.80 -24.24
N ARG A 415 -3.34 24.89 -23.56
CA ARG A 415 -2.77 24.01 -22.53
C ARG A 415 -1.64 23.16 -23.11
N PHE A 416 -0.61 22.90 -22.30
CA PHE A 416 0.58 22.10 -22.67
C PHE A 416 1.43 22.64 -23.82
N GLN A 417 1.26 23.92 -24.19
CA GLN A 417 2.18 24.62 -25.08
C GLN A 417 2.99 25.64 -24.28
N GLY A 418 4.27 25.34 -24.07
CA GLY A 418 5.19 26.17 -23.27
C GLY A 418 5.18 25.82 -21.78
N THR A 419 5.60 26.77 -20.94
CA THR A 419 5.64 26.62 -19.47
C THR A 419 4.48 27.41 -18.85
N PRO A 420 3.64 26.80 -18.01
CA PRO A 420 2.55 27.51 -17.34
C PRO A 420 3.09 28.34 -16.17
N ARG A 421 2.39 29.44 -15.85
CA ARG A 421 2.48 30.07 -14.54
C ARG A 421 1.63 29.26 -13.57
N LEU A 422 2.19 28.92 -12.42
CA LEU A 422 1.50 28.11 -11.41
C LEU A 422 1.14 28.97 -10.20
N THR A 423 -0.06 28.76 -9.68
CA THR A 423 -0.48 29.25 -8.36
C THR A 423 -0.88 28.04 -7.52
N VAL A 424 -0.45 28.00 -6.26
CA VAL A 424 -0.81 26.92 -5.32
C VAL A 424 -2.09 27.30 -4.59
N ASP A 425 -3.07 26.39 -4.60
CA ASP A 425 -4.24 26.42 -3.72
C ASP A 425 -4.11 25.25 -2.73
N PRO A 426 -3.64 25.50 -1.49
CA PRO A 426 -3.44 24.44 -0.50
C PRO A 426 -4.73 23.73 -0.08
N THR A 427 -5.89 24.31 -0.33
CA THR A 427 -7.18 23.76 0.12
C THR A 427 -7.80 22.82 -0.90
N CYS A 428 -7.37 22.89 -2.16
CA CYS A 428 -8.02 22.21 -3.30
C CYS A 428 -9.52 22.51 -3.42
N ARG A 429 -10.02 23.60 -2.81
CA ARG A 429 -11.44 23.87 -2.59
C ARG A 429 -11.88 25.27 -3.00
N ASP A 430 -11.01 26.26 -3.03
CA ASP A 430 -11.42 27.65 -3.23
C ASP A 430 -11.59 27.98 -4.71
N ALA A 431 -10.67 27.53 -5.57
CA ALA A 431 -10.80 27.57 -7.01
C ALA A 431 -10.80 26.14 -7.60
N PRO A 432 -11.38 25.89 -8.79
CA PRO A 432 -11.23 24.61 -9.47
C PRO A 432 -9.75 24.40 -9.83
N PRO A 433 -9.03 23.48 -9.16
CA PRO A 433 -7.62 23.28 -9.48
C PRO A 433 -7.49 22.65 -10.87
N ASP A 434 -6.46 23.08 -11.60
CA ASP A 434 -6.08 22.48 -12.88
C ASP A 434 -5.38 21.14 -12.70
N GLY A 435 -4.81 20.91 -11.52
CA GLY A 435 -4.22 19.64 -11.17
C GLY A 435 -3.63 19.64 -9.77
N GLN A 436 -2.85 18.60 -9.49
CA GLN A 436 -2.22 18.39 -8.20
C GLN A 436 -0.81 17.87 -8.38
N VAL A 437 0.06 18.09 -7.40
CA VAL A 437 1.38 17.47 -7.30
C VAL A 437 1.22 16.08 -6.69
N LEU A 438 1.53 15.04 -7.46
CA LEU A 438 1.32 13.63 -7.07
C LEU A 438 2.58 12.98 -6.53
N ALA A 439 3.74 13.52 -6.89
CA ALA A 439 5.04 13.05 -6.43
C ALA A 439 6.09 14.16 -6.59
N VAL A 440 7.18 14.05 -5.85
CA VAL A 440 8.42 14.79 -6.13
C VAL A 440 9.55 13.81 -6.46
N VAL A 441 10.41 14.21 -7.41
CA VAL A 441 11.56 13.43 -7.86
C VAL A 441 12.84 14.20 -7.60
N GLU A 442 13.73 13.62 -6.80
CA GLU A 442 15.04 14.19 -6.52
C GLU A 442 16.01 13.99 -7.70
N ALA A 443 16.91 14.94 -7.88
CA ALA A 443 18.04 14.88 -8.79
C ALA A 443 19.31 15.36 -8.08
N GLY A 444 20.49 14.91 -8.53
CA GLY A 444 21.77 15.38 -7.99
C GLY A 444 22.22 16.73 -8.56
N SER A 445 21.61 17.19 -9.66
CA SER A 445 21.92 18.47 -10.30
C SER A 445 20.76 19.01 -11.13
N ALA A 446 20.80 20.30 -11.46
CA ALA A 446 19.82 20.92 -12.36
C ALA A 446 19.83 20.31 -13.77
N ALA A 447 21.00 19.86 -14.23
CA ALA A 447 21.14 19.19 -15.53
C ALA A 447 20.44 17.81 -15.51
N GLU A 448 20.68 17.01 -14.47
CA GLU A 448 19.99 15.73 -14.29
C GLU A 448 18.47 15.92 -14.14
N ALA A 449 18.04 16.92 -13.38
CA ALA A 449 16.61 17.23 -13.23
C ALA A 449 15.96 17.54 -14.59
N ARG A 450 16.66 18.27 -15.47
CA ARG A 450 16.19 18.60 -16.82
C ARG A 450 16.18 17.41 -17.76
N GLU A 451 17.19 16.56 -17.68
CA GLU A 451 17.35 15.40 -18.55
C GLU A 451 16.43 14.23 -18.15
N GLN A 452 16.33 13.94 -16.85
CA GLN A 452 15.68 12.72 -16.34
C GLN A 452 14.37 13.00 -15.58
N GLY A 453 14.17 14.22 -15.07
CA GLY A 453 12.98 14.59 -14.29
C GLY A 453 11.66 14.31 -15.02
N PRO A 454 11.49 14.71 -16.30
CA PRO A 454 10.27 14.43 -17.05
C PRO A 454 9.93 12.94 -17.14
N ALA A 455 10.89 12.09 -17.52
CA ALA A 455 10.68 10.65 -17.65
C ALA A 455 10.35 9.99 -16.29
N ARG A 456 11.04 10.40 -15.22
CA ARG A 456 10.75 9.93 -13.86
C ARG A 456 9.35 10.36 -13.40
N CYS A 457 8.91 11.58 -13.73
CA CYS A 457 7.56 12.03 -13.42
C CYS A 457 6.48 11.31 -14.22
N GLU A 458 6.73 10.98 -15.49
CA GLU A 458 5.83 10.15 -16.29
C GLU A 458 5.64 8.76 -15.67
N GLU A 459 6.71 8.16 -15.16
CA GLU A 459 6.63 6.88 -14.46
C GLU A 459 5.85 7.00 -13.14
N ARG A 460 6.15 8.01 -12.31
CA ARG A 460 5.50 8.21 -11.01
C ARG A 460 4.00 8.47 -11.09
N THR A 461 3.55 9.11 -12.17
CA THR A 461 2.13 9.47 -12.35
C THR A 461 1.35 8.43 -13.15
N ARG A 462 1.99 7.37 -13.67
CA ARG A 462 1.41 6.41 -14.62
C ARG A 462 0.11 5.76 -14.12
N ASP A 463 0.14 5.13 -12.94
CA ASP A 463 -1.00 4.38 -12.39
C ASP A 463 -2.25 5.26 -12.26
N LEU A 464 -2.09 6.46 -11.68
CA LEU A 464 -3.21 7.37 -11.51
C LEU A 464 -3.73 7.91 -12.85
N ARG A 465 -2.83 8.15 -13.80
CA ARG A 465 -3.18 8.63 -15.14
C ARG A 465 -3.99 7.61 -15.93
N GLU A 466 -3.80 6.31 -15.68
CA GLU A 466 -4.58 5.22 -16.30
C GLU A 466 -5.99 5.07 -15.70
N LYS A 467 -6.18 5.59 -14.48
CA LYS A 467 -7.45 5.58 -13.75
C LYS A 467 -8.34 6.78 -14.05
N LEU A 468 -7.81 7.85 -14.60
CA LEU A 468 -8.52 9.11 -14.92
C LEU A 468 -8.73 9.27 -16.43
N ALA A 469 -9.78 10.00 -16.83
CA ALA A 469 -10.16 10.14 -18.23
C ALA A 469 -9.34 11.17 -19.01
N ASP A 470 -9.25 12.39 -18.49
CA ASP A 470 -8.77 13.57 -19.23
C ASP A 470 -7.62 14.28 -18.51
N VAL A 471 -6.53 13.54 -18.27
CA VAL A 471 -5.37 14.07 -17.53
C VAL A 471 -4.06 13.81 -18.26
N ARG A 472 -3.08 14.70 -18.01
CA ARG A 472 -1.73 14.60 -18.54
C ARG A 472 -0.72 14.88 -17.43
N GLY A 473 0.36 14.10 -17.44
CA GLY A 473 1.51 14.36 -16.59
C GLY A 473 2.24 15.64 -17.03
N TYR A 474 2.71 16.42 -16.08
CA TYR A 474 3.54 17.59 -16.33
C TYR A 474 4.65 17.68 -15.28
N ALA A 475 5.90 17.75 -15.72
CA ALA A 475 7.05 17.87 -14.83
C ALA A 475 7.45 19.34 -14.67
N VAL A 476 7.45 19.83 -13.44
CA VAL A 476 7.95 21.17 -13.11
C VAL A 476 9.40 21.02 -12.65
N VAL A 477 10.30 21.19 -13.62
CA VAL A 477 11.74 21.03 -13.42
C VAL A 477 12.34 22.30 -12.83
N PRO A 478 13.25 22.19 -11.84
CA PRO A 478 13.97 23.36 -11.30
C PRO A 478 14.71 24.14 -12.38
N ALA A 479 14.71 25.46 -12.25
CA ALA A 479 15.59 26.31 -13.06
C ALA A 479 17.05 26.11 -12.63
N GLU A 480 18.01 26.40 -13.51
CA GLU A 480 19.43 26.18 -13.23
C GLU A 480 19.90 26.94 -11.98
N GLY A 481 19.50 28.21 -11.84
CA GLY A 481 19.71 28.97 -10.61
C GLY A 481 18.76 28.58 -9.47
N GLY A 482 17.55 28.09 -9.79
CA GLY A 482 16.53 27.75 -8.80
C GLY A 482 16.69 26.38 -8.14
N PHE A 483 17.67 25.57 -8.57
CA PHE A 483 17.80 24.17 -8.16
C PHE A 483 17.89 23.98 -6.64
N ALA A 484 18.71 24.78 -5.96
CA ALA A 484 18.81 24.72 -4.49
C ALA A 484 17.53 25.19 -3.80
N ALA A 485 16.85 26.20 -4.34
CA ALA A 485 15.56 26.69 -3.81
C ALA A 485 14.41 25.70 -4.08
N ALA A 486 14.57 24.81 -5.06
CA ALA A 486 13.68 23.68 -5.30
C ALA A 486 14.01 22.45 -4.43
N ASP A 487 15.00 22.54 -3.54
CA ASP A 487 15.59 21.42 -2.81
C ASP A 487 16.03 20.26 -3.72
N GLY A 488 16.43 20.58 -4.95
CA GLY A 488 16.82 19.58 -5.95
C GLY A 488 15.68 18.70 -6.47
N ARG A 489 14.42 19.11 -6.25
CA ARG A 489 13.22 18.30 -6.58
C ARG A 489 12.52 18.80 -7.83
N THR A 490 12.19 17.88 -8.74
CA THR A 490 11.23 18.05 -9.82
C THR A 490 9.85 17.67 -9.31
N ALA A 491 8.86 18.57 -9.41
CA ALA A 491 7.50 18.25 -9.01
C ALA A 491 6.75 17.57 -10.18
N CYS A 492 6.09 16.45 -9.88
CA CYS A 492 5.35 15.65 -10.84
C CYS A 492 3.86 15.93 -10.70
N LEU A 493 3.32 16.73 -11.62
CA LEU A 493 1.94 17.15 -11.60
C LEU A 493 1.09 16.25 -12.49
N LEU A 494 -0.16 16.09 -12.11
CA LEU A 494 -1.20 15.58 -12.98
C LEU A 494 -2.21 16.70 -13.22
N LEU A 495 -2.25 17.19 -14.45
CA LEU A 495 -3.08 18.32 -14.88
C LEU A 495 -4.21 17.82 -15.78
N GLY A 496 -5.38 18.45 -15.73
CA GLY A 496 -6.45 18.18 -16.69
C GLY A 496 -6.04 18.58 -18.11
N ALA A 497 -6.34 17.71 -19.09
CA ALA A 497 -5.87 17.89 -20.46
C ALA A 497 -6.60 19.05 -21.16
N HIS A 498 -7.93 19.14 -20.94
CA HIS A 498 -8.80 20.15 -21.55
C HIS A 498 -9.45 21.08 -20.52
N GLY A 499 -9.40 20.76 -19.23
CA GLY A 499 -10.11 21.49 -18.18
C GLY A 499 -9.45 21.40 -16.80
N PRO A 500 -10.06 22.01 -15.77
CA PRO A 500 -9.69 21.73 -14.40
C PRO A 500 -10.06 20.31 -14.01
N VAL A 501 -9.42 19.79 -12.97
CA VAL A 501 -9.79 18.51 -12.37
C VAL A 501 -10.80 18.66 -11.24
N TYR A 502 -11.00 19.87 -10.69
CA TYR A 502 -12.07 20.22 -9.72
C TYR A 502 -11.96 19.62 -8.31
N GLY A 503 -10.83 19.01 -7.94
CA GLY A 503 -10.63 18.50 -6.58
C GLY A 503 -9.33 17.73 -6.40
N PRO A 504 -9.11 17.17 -5.20
CA PRO A 504 -7.97 16.30 -4.93
C PRO A 504 -8.04 15.01 -5.77
N LEU A 505 -6.88 14.48 -6.09
CA LEU A 505 -6.66 13.30 -6.92
C LEU A 505 -5.99 12.17 -6.14
N GLY A 506 -6.13 10.95 -6.65
CA GLY A 506 -5.48 9.75 -6.11
C GLY A 506 -5.61 9.60 -4.59
N PRO A 507 -4.49 9.54 -3.84
CA PRO A 507 -4.49 9.29 -2.40
C PRO A 507 -4.94 10.48 -1.54
N TYR A 508 -5.09 11.67 -2.12
CA TYR A 508 -5.49 12.88 -1.38
C TYR A 508 -7.02 13.04 -1.27
N ARG A 509 -7.78 12.06 -1.76
CA ARG A 509 -9.24 12.03 -1.69
C ARG A 509 -9.69 11.35 -0.41
N GLU A 510 -10.76 11.86 0.18
CA GLU A 510 -11.32 11.32 1.43
C GLU A 510 -12.64 10.57 1.17
N PRO A 511 -12.88 9.40 1.80
CA PRO A 511 -14.21 8.79 1.81
C PRO A 511 -15.27 9.76 2.35
N GLY A 512 -16.46 9.71 1.78
CA GLY A 512 -17.57 10.62 2.04
C GLY A 512 -17.48 11.95 1.27
N GLN A 513 -16.38 12.22 0.57
CA GLN A 513 -16.22 13.43 -0.23
C GLN A 513 -17.19 13.44 -1.42
N ALA A 514 -17.95 14.52 -1.57
CA ALA A 514 -18.79 14.74 -2.74
C ALA A 514 -17.94 15.14 -3.96
N PHE A 515 -18.25 14.53 -5.10
CA PHE A 515 -17.66 14.92 -6.37
C PHE A 515 -18.23 16.27 -6.81
N ARG A 516 -17.36 17.28 -6.95
CA ARG A 516 -17.74 18.59 -7.50
C ARG A 516 -17.99 18.52 -9.00
N ASP A 517 -17.27 17.62 -9.66
CA ASP A 517 -17.32 17.40 -11.10
C ASP A 517 -16.89 15.95 -11.39
N THR A 518 -17.26 15.43 -12.55
CA THR A 518 -16.90 14.07 -12.99
C THR A 518 -15.42 13.92 -13.35
N ALA A 519 -14.68 15.02 -13.54
CA ALA A 519 -13.25 15.01 -13.86
C ALA A 519 -12.34 14.35 -12.81
N THR A 520 -12.74 14.30 -11.54
CA THR A 520 -11.99 13.61 -10.47
C THR A 520 -12.40 12.16 -10.25
N MET A 521 -13.44 11.67 -10.92
CA MET A 521 -13.88 10.28 -10.80
C MET A 521 -12.87 9.34 -11.47
N GLN A 522 -12.49 8.30 -10.75
CA GLN A 522 -11.47 7.33 -11.14
C GLN A 522 -12.10 5.97 -11.37
N LYS A 523 -11.51 5.19 -12.28
CA LYS A 523 -11.82 3.76 -12.40
C LYS A 523 -11.70 3.09 -11.04
N ARG A 524 -12.70 2.26 -10.72
CA ARG A 524 -12.89 1.54 -9.45
C ARG A 524 -13.32 2.40 -8.26
N ASP A 525 -13.66 3.68 -8.47
CA ASP A 525 -14.35 4.43 -7.42
C ASP A 525 -15.73 3.81 -7.17
N CYS A 526 -16.04 3.57 -5.90
CA CYS A 526 -17.37 3.20 -5.45
C CYS A 526 -18.12 4.45 -4.99
N LEU A 527 -19.37 4.56 -5.41
CA LEU A 527 -20.17 5.78 -5.33
C LEU A 527 -21.43 5.54 -4.50
N GLN A 528 -21.69 6.46 -3.58
CA GLN A 528 -23.03 6.65 -3.03
C GLN A 528 -23.71 7.80 -3.78
N ALA A 529 -24.89 7.54 -4.34
CA ALA A 529 -25.60 8.41 -5.28
C ALA A 529 -27.00 8.77 -4.77
N PRO A 530 -27.13 9.55 -3.67
CA PRO A 530 -28.41 9.76 -2.99
C PRO A 530 -29.47 10.49 -3.82
N SER A 531 -29.10 11.15 -4.93
CA SER A 531 -30.03 11.97 -5.72
C SER A 531 -29.84 11.91 -7.24
N GLY A 532 -29.03 10.96 -7.76
CA GLY A 532 -28.70 10.87 -9.21
C GLY A 532 -28.01 12.11 -9.82
N ARG A 533 -27.73 13.13 -8.99
CA ARG A 533 -27.06 14.38 -9.36
C ARG A 533 -25.88 14.70 -8.45
N GLU A 534 -25.80 14.04 -7.31
CA GLU A 534 -24.70 14.11 -6.37
C GLU A 534 -24.20 12.69 -6.17
N ALA A 535 -22.89 12.51 -6.32
CA ALA A 535 -22.18 11.29 -6.00
C ALA A 535 -21.16 11.59 -4.90
N ARG A 536 -20.96 10.64 -4.00
CA ARG A 536 -19.93 10.69 -2.96
C ARG A 536 -19.05 9.46 -3.07
N LEU A 537 -17.75 9.67 -2.91
CA LEU A 537 -16.79 8.57 -2.84
C LEU A 537 -17.03 7.77 -1.56
N ILE A 538 -17.11 6.45 -1.64
CA ILE A 538 -17.20 5.57 -0.47
C ILE A 538 -16.21 4.41 -0.63
N ALA A 539 -15.80 3.79 0.48
CA ALA A 539 -15.00 2.58 0.41
C ALA A 539 -15.82 1.46 -0.25
N CYS A 540 -15.23 0.72 -1.18
CA CYS A 540 -15.91 -0.38 -1.88
C CYS A 540 -16.32 -1.54 -0.96
N THR A 541 -15.72 -1.61 0.23
CA THR A 541 -16.14 -2.55 1.29
C THR A 541 -17.48 -2.18 1.93
N GLU A 542 -17.93 -0.93 1.78
CA GLU A 542 -19.23 -0.46 2.26
C GLU A 542 -20.29 -0.59 1.16
N PRO A 543 -21.59 -0.69 1.54
CA PRO A 543 -22.68 -0.68 0.58
C PRO A 543 -22.65 0.59 -0.28
N HIS A 544 -22.66 0.42 -1.60
CA HIS A 544 -22.58 1.52 -2.56
C HIS A 544 -23.60 1.34 -3.69
N ASP A 545 -23.97 2.43 -4.35
CA ASP A 545 -25.01 2.43 -5.38
C ASP A 545 -24.44 2.09 -6.75
N GLU A 546 -23.24 2.60 -7.04
CA GLU A 546 -22.59 2.42 -8.34
C GLU A 546 -21.06 2.28 -8.20
N GLN A 547 -20.42 1.62 -9.18
CA GLN A 547 -18.95 1.57 -9.29
C GLN A 547 -18.49 2.04 -10.67
N VAL A 548 -17.43 2.87 -10.72
CA VAL A 548 -16.86 3.38 -11.97
C VAL A 548 -16.06 2.29 -12.68
N LEU A 549 -16.44 1.93 -13.90
CA LEU A 549 -15.74 0.95 -14.73
C LEU A 549 -14.73 1.58 -15.70
N GLY A 550 -15.08 2.76 -16.22
CA GLY A 550 -14.32 3.37 -17.31
C GLY A 550 -14.95 4.66 -17.81
N PHE A 551 -14.59 5.03 -19.04
CA PHE A 551 -15.00 6.29 -19.65
C PHE A 551 -15.35 6.07 -21.12
N ALA A 552 -16.42 6.69 -21.59
CA ALA A 552 -16.79 6.75 -22.99
C ALA A 552 -16.62 8.18 -23.50
N ARG A 553 -16.23 8.37 -24.78
CA ARG A 553 -16.11 9.69 -25.39
C ARG A 553 -17.24 9.91 -26.37
N LEU A 554 -17.94 11.04 -26.23
CA LEU A 554 -18.95 11.48 -27.17
C LEU A 554 -18.38 12.51 -28.15
N ASP A 555 -19.09 12.73 -29.24
CA ASP A 555 -18.72 13.72 -30.26
C ASP A 555 -18.76 15.14 -29.69
N ALA A 556 -17.76 15.95 -30.03
CA ALA A 556 -17.61 17.32 -29.52
C ALA A 556 -18.77 18.26 -29.94
N GLY A 557 -19.52 17.92 -30.99
CA GLY A 557 -20.71 18.63 -31.42
C GLY A 557 -21.97 18.33 -30.61
N VAL A 558 -21.93 17.39 -29.66
CA VAL A 558 -23.09 17.03 -28.83
C VAL A 558 -23.23 18.03 -27.67
N PRO A 559 -24.36 18.75 -27.57
CA PRO A 559 -24.61 19.65 -26.44
C PRO A 559 -24.86 18.85 -25.16
N PHE A 560 -24.54 19.43 -24.00
CA PHE A 560 -24.55 18.75 -22.71
C PHE A 560 -25.90 18.11 -22.34
N ASP A 561 -27.01 18.76 -22.68
CA ASP A 561 -28.36 18.24 -22.44
C ASP A 561 -28.59 16.90 -23.17
N LYS A 562 -28.19 16.83 -24.45
CA LYS A 562 -28.26 15.60 -25.25
C LYS A 562 -27.23 14.57 -24.81
N ALA A 563 -26.05 15.01 -24.39
CA ALA A 563 -25.02 14.10 -23.89
C ALA A 563 -25.58 13.26 -22.75
N ARG A 564 -26.20 13.90 -21.76
CA ARG A 564 -26.81 13.22 -20.61
C ARG A 564 -27.85 12.16 -21.01
N ASP A 565 -28.66 12.46 -22.02
CA ASP A 565 -29.70 11.52 -22.50
C ASP A 565 -29.11 10.32 -23.25
N MET A 566 -27.89 10.44 -23.77
CA MET A 566 -27.20 9.39 -24.55
C MET A 566 -26.14 8.63 -23.74
N SER A 567 -25.75 9.15 -22.57
CA SER A 567 -24.62 8.66 -21.77
C SER A 567 -24.74 7.19 -21.35
N ASP A 568 -25.88 6.77 -20.80
CA ASP A 568 -26.09 5.37 -20.38
C ASP A 568 -25.96 4.41 -21.57
N ALA A 569 -26.51 4.78 -22.74
CA ALA A 569 -26.42 3.98 -23.96
C ALA A 569 -24.99 3.93 -24.52
N ALA A 570 -24.24 5.03 -24.43
CA ALA A 570 -22.83 5.06 -24.81
C ALA A 570 -22.00 4.17 -23.89
N CYS A 571 -22.23 4.23 -22.57
CA CYS A 571 -21.54 3.38 -21.60
C CYS A 571 -21.89 1.90 -21.77
N ALA A 572 -23.15 1.56 -22.01
CA ALA A 572 -23.56 0.19 -22.30
C ALA A 572 -22.89 -0.40 -23.55
N LYS A 573 -22.50 0.45 -24.51
CA LYS A 573 -21.85 0.04 -25.75
C LYS A 573 -20.33 -0.02 -25.62
N ASP A 574 -19.73 1.03 -25.07
CA ASP A 574 -18.28 1.25 -25.11
C ASP A 574 -17.57 0.73 -23.85
N VAL A 575 -18.29 0.58 -22.73
CA VAL A 575 -17.79 0.07 -21.43
C VAL A 575 -18.85 -0.86 -20.78
N PRO A 576 -19.22 -1.98 -21.43
CA PRO A 576 -20.29 -2.84 -20.94
C PRO A 576 -19.88 -3.53 -19.62
N PRO A 577 -20.73 -3.53 -18.56
CA PRO A 577 -20.41 -4.20 -17.30
C PRO A 577 -20.03 -5.68 -17.42
N ALA A 578 -20.56 -6.37 -18.44
CA ALA A 578 -20.23 -7.77 -18.73
C ALA A 578 -18.73 -8.01 -18.99
N ASP A 579 -18.02 -7.05 -19.61
CA ASP A 579 -16.59 -7.16 -19.88
C ASP A 579 -15.75 -7.07 -18.59
N TYR A 580 -16.37 -6.62 -17.50
CA TYR A 580 -15.81 -6.49 -16.16
C TYR A 580 -16.33 -7.58 -15.21
N GLY A 581 -17.04 -8.60 -15.71
CA GLY A 581 -17.51 -9.73 -14.91
C GLY A 581 -18.88 -9.57 -14.27
N PHE A 582 -19.57 -8.45 -14.47
CA PHE A 582 -20.91 -8.22 -13.91
C PHE A 582 -22.00 -8.94 -14.72
N ASP A 583 -22.87 -9.68 -14.03
CA ASP A 583 -23.98 -10.43 -14.64
C ASP A 583 -25.02 -9.46 -15.26
N PRO A 584 -25.24 -9.50 -16.60
CA PRO A 584 -26.21 -8.64 -17.27
C PRO A 584 -27.67 -8.86 -16.87
N SER A 585 -27.99 -9.91 -16.10
CA SER A 585 -29.33 -10.12 -15.53
C SER A 585 -29.55 -9.39 -14.20
N VAL A 586 -28.46 -8.94 -13.56
CA VAL A 586 -28.48 -8.26 -12.25
C VAL A 586 -28.03 -6.80 -12.39
N TYR A 587 -27.04 -6.55 -13.25
CA TYR A 587 -26.39 -5.25 -13.39
C TYR A 587 -26.67 -4.61 -14.74
N GLU A 588 -26.63 -3.29 -14.77
CA GLU A 588 -26.72 -2.48 -15.97
C GLU A 588 -25.65 -1.37 -15.96
N ALA A 589 -25.40 -0.81 -17.14
CA ALA A 589 -24.55 0.36 -17.27
C ALA A 589 -25.28 1.60 -16.75
N GLY A 590 -24.59 2.37 -15.91
CA GLY A 590 -24.96 3.73 -15.54
C GLY A 590 -23.94 4.72 -16.09
N SER A 591 -24.21 6.01 -15.87
CA SER A 591 -23.31 7.06 -16.29
C SER A 591 -23.38 8.32 -15.45
N TRP A 592 -22.26 9.04 -15.41
CA TRP A 592 -22.15 10.39 -14.86
C TRP A 592 -21.55 11.35 -15.87
N THR A 593 -22.15 12.53 -15.95
CA THR A 593 -21.67 13.67 -16.74
C THR A 593 -21.91 14.96 -15.99
N SER A 594 -20.96 15.90 -16.04
CA SER A 594 -21.09 17.23 -15.44
C SER A 594 -20.87 18.34 -16.47
N GLY A 595 -21.59 19.45 -16.31
CA GLY A 595 -21.48 20.59 -17.21
C GLY A 595 -20.10 21.24 -17.18
N GLY A 596 -19.43 21.28 -16.02
CA GLY A 596 -18.09 21.85 -15.87
C GLY A 596 -17.04 21.15 -16.74
N ALA A 597 -16.89 19.82 -16.58
CA ALA A 597 -16.06 19.01 -17.48
C ALA A 597 -16.48 19.15 -18.95
N TRP A 598 -17.80 19.16 -19.24
CA TRP A 598 -18.28 19.26 -20.62
C TRP A 598 -17.87 20.57 -21.31
N ASP A 599 -18.11 21.69 -20.63
CA ASP A 599 -17.82 23.04 -21.13
C ASP A 599 -16.32 23.29 -21.30
N SER A 600 -15.48 22.52 -20.59
CA SER A 600 -14.03 22.55 -20.76
C SER A 600 -13.54 21.76 -22.00
N GLY A 601 -14.43 21.09 -22.73
CA GLY A 601 -14.11 20.42 -24.00
C GLY A 601 -13.61 18.98 -23.85
N THR A 602 -13.82 18.37 -22.68
CA THR A 602 -13.39 16.98 -22.42
C THR A 602 -14.23 15.95 -23.19
N HIS A 603 -15.54 16.23 -23.29
CA HIS A 603 -16.58 15.41 -23.95
C HIS A 603 -16.55 13.92 -23.57
N PHE A 604 -16.18 13.59 -22.34
CA PHE A 604 -16.26 12.22 -21.83
C PHE A 604 -17.44 12.04 -20.88
N VAL A 605 -17.84 10.78 -20.75
CA VAL A 605 -18.86 10.27 -19.86
C VAL A 605 -18.19 9.26 -18.94
N VAL A 606 -18.43 9.37 -17.63
CA VAL A 606 -17.98 8.36 -16.66
C VAL A 606 -18.97 7.21 -16.71
N CYS A 607 -18.48 6.00 -16.99
CA CYS A 607 -19.31 4.81 -17.11
C CYS A 607 -19.25 4.01 -15.82
N THR A 608 -20.42 3.73 -15.28
CA THR A 608 -20.59 2.99 -14.02
C THR A 608 -21.34 1.69 -14.23
N VAL A 609 -21.28 0.81 -13.25
CA VAL A 609 -22.18 -0.31 -13.09
C VAL A 609 -23.08 -0.07 -11.89
N ARG A 610 -24.36 -0.45 -12.01
CA ARG A 610 -25.35 -0.41 -10.93
C ARG A 610 -26.31 -1.59 -11.03
N LYS A 611 -27.01 -1.93 -9.95
CA LYS A 611 -28.03 -2.98 -9.97
C LYS A 611 -29.30 -2.49 -10.69
N GLN A 612 -29.85 -3.33 -11.56
CA GLN A 612 -31.08 -3.01 -12.32
C GLN A 612 -32.29 -2.74 -11.43
N ASN A 613 -32.31 -3.31 -10.22
CA ASN A 613 -33.38 -3.11 -9.25
C ASN A 613 -33.21 -1.86 -8.38
N GLY A 614 -32.15 -1.07 -8.57
CA GLY A 614 -31.83 0.11 -7.76
C GLY A 614 -31.38 -0.21 -6.34
N GLY A 615 -31.01 -1.46 -6.04
CA GLY A 615 -30.42 -1.87 -4.77
C GLY A 615 -28.92 -1.57 -4.69
N THR A 616 -28.37 -1.67 -3.49
CA THR A 616 -26.93 -1.46 -3.24
C THR A 616 -26.09 -2.68 -3.60
N MET A 617 -24.88 -2.43 -4.05
CA MET A 617 -23.79 -3.39 -4.25
C MET A 617 -23.05 -3.62 -2.92
N GLU A 618 -22.50 -4.81 -2.69
CA GLU A 618 -21.77 -5.17 -1.47
C GLU A 618 -20.39 -5.78 -1.79
N GLY A 619 -19.32 -5.23 -1.21
CA GLY A 619 -17.96 -5.73 -1.42
C GLY A 619 -17.39 -5.44 -2.82
N GLU A 620 -16.22 -6.02 -3.10
CA GLU A 620 -15.66 -6.06 -4.46
C GLU A 620 -16.38 -7.18 -5.23
N GLU A 621 -17.59 -6.89 -5.74
CA GLU A 621 -18.20 -7.70 -6.80
C GLU A 621 -17.32 -7.58 -8.07
N PRO A 622 -17.25 -8.65 -8.87
CA PRO A 622 -16.08 -9.49 -9.25
C PRO A 622 -14.75 -8.86 -9.72
#